data_AF-A0A968M757-F1
#
_entry.id   AF-A0A968M757-F1
#
_cell.length_a   1.000
_cell.length_b   1.000
_cell.length_c   1.000
_cell.angle_alpha   90.00
_cell.angle_beta   90.00
_cell.angle_gamma   90.00
#
_symmetry.space_group_name_H-M   'P 1'
#
loop_
_entity.id
_entity.type
_entity.pdbx_description
1 polymer ?
#
loop_
_entity_poly.entity_id
_entity_poly.type
_entity_poly.pdbx_seq_one_letter_code
_entity_poly.pdbx_strand_id
1 'polypeptide(L)'
;MTNSVFEDRKQPSYRRLEATLGITSLFFISLIIILSIFAPTLASLILITYSFMWLMKYSLNVIYTITTYKRMKRWQSIDIFRLLELIETDFDQAKKILEQLAYKYKNKIEWKERIDNQINQLSKNLNSKFAKPSNVFHICNFAIYNESAKVLQESLQRIYECNYNLSNVLVIVSQEERIGEEFNCNIRKIISDLRWTQTHNINEIDHKDVLNKDLKTYNTPTQFSKKSTFLAANLILYLLNIQMG
;
A
#
# COMPACT_ATOMS: atom_id res chain seq x y z
N MET A 1 -29.70 -4.47 5.84
CA MET A 1 -28.68 -5.45 6.27
C MET A 1 -27.72 -5.62 5.11
N THR A 2 -26.52 -5.07 5.21
CA THR A 2 -25.48 -5.28 4.19
C THR A 2 -24.83 -6.62 4.50
N ASN A 3 -25.06 -7.61 3.64
CA ASN A 3 -24.38 -8.89 3.72
C ASN A 3 -22.87 -8.64 3.78
N SER A 4 -22.16 -9.43 4.58
CA SER A 4 -20.71 -9.33 4.59
C SER A 4 -20.17 -9.64 3.19
N VAL A 5 -19.05 -9.01 2.80
CA VAL A 5 -18.39 -9.28 1.50
C VAL A 5 -18.17 -10.78 1.26
N PHE A 6 -18.10 -11.57 2.33
CA PHE A 6 -17.90 -13.01 2.30
C PHE A 6 -19.18 -13.82 2.06
N GLU A 7 -20.33 -13.33 2.50
CA GLU A 7 -21.63 -13.89 2.10
C GLU A 7 -21.94 -13.54 0.65
N ASP A 8 -21.52 -12.36 0.18
CA ASP A 8 -21.65 -11.95 -1.21
C ASP A 8 -20.86 -12.84 -2.18
N ARG A 9 -19.70 -13.37 -1.78
CA ARG A 9 -18.94 -14.35 -2.61
C ARG A 9 -19.63 -15.71 -2.74
N LYS A 10 -20.49 -16.09 -1.80
CA LYS A 10 -21.27 -17.33 -1.88
C LYS A 10 -22.47 -17.17 -2.83
N GLN A 11 -22.83 -15.93 -3.18
CA GLN A 11 -23.97 -15.68 -4.06
C GLN A 11 -23.71 -16.23 -5.46
N PRO A 12 -24.71 -16.87 -6.09
CA PRO A 12 -24.58 -17.45 -7.42
C PRO A 12 -24.28 -16.41 -8.51
N SER A 13 -24.65 -15.14 -8.29
CA SER A 13 -24.31 -14.02 -9.18
C SER A 13 -22.80 -13.77 -9.24
N TYR A 14 -22.10 -13.82 -8.10
CA TYR A 14 -20.65 -13.68 -8.03
C TYR A 14 -19.93 -14.83 -8.75
N ARG A 15 -20.41 -16.06 -8.55
CA ARG A 15 -19.85 -17.26 -9.19
C ARG A 15 -20.02 -17.25 -10.72
N ARG A 16 -21.12 -16.68 -11.24
CA ARG A 16 -21.31 -16.51 -12.69
C ARG A 16 -20.28 -15.53 -13.27
N LEU A 17 -20.02 -14.42 -12.59
CA LEU A 17 -19.01 -13.44 -13.01
C LEU A 17 -17.60 -14.02 -12.96
N GLU A 18 -17.30 -14.85 -11.96
CA GLU A 18 -16.03 -15.59 -11.85
C GLU A 18 -15.84 -16.59 -13.00
N ALA A 19 -16.90 -17.31 -13.38
CA ALA A 19 -16.87 -18.26 -14.49
C ALA A 19 -16.77 -17.58 -15.87
N THR A 20 -17.23 -16.34 -16.03
CA THR A 20 -17.20 -15.62 -17.31
C THR A 20 -15.81 -15.58 -17.94
N LEU A 21 -14.75 -15.40 -17.14
CA LEU A 21 -13.38 -15.37 -17.66
C LEU A 21 -12.92 -16.73 -18.21
N GLY A 22 -13.26 -17.82 -17.53
CA GLY A 22 -12.97 -19.17 -18.02
C GLY A 22 -13.78 -19.52 -19.28
N ILE A 23 -15.08 -19.21 -19.27
CA ILE A 23 -15.98 -19.48 -20.41
C ILE A 23 -15.54 -18.69 -21.64
N THR A 24 -15.19 -17.40 -21.49
CA THR A 24 -14.71 -16.57 -22.62
C THR A 24 -13.41 -17.10 -23.22
N SER A 25 -12.48 -17.62 -22.40
CA SER A 25 -11.26 -18.26 -22.89
C SER A 25 -11.55 -19.53 -23.70
N LEU A 26 -12.40 -20.42 -23.18
CA LEU A 26 -12.78 -21.67 -23.87
C LEU A 26 -13.60 -21.41 -25.14
N PHE A 27 -14.46 -20.39 -25.10
CA PHE A 27 -15.23 -19.93 -26.25
C PHE A 27 -14.30 -19.48 -27.37
N PHE A 28 -13.26 -18.71 -27.07
CA PHE A 28 -12.31 -18.24 -28.09
C PHE A 28 -11.57 -19.39 -28.78
N ILE A 29 -11.13 -20.40 -28.01
CA ILE A 29 -10.47 -21.60 -28.57
C ILE A 29 -11.45 -22.36 -29.48
N SER A 30 -12.66 -22.60 -28.98
CA SER A 30 -13.70 -23.31 -29.74
C SER A 30 -14.09 -22.55 -31.02
N LEU A 31 -14.20 -21.22 -30.93
CA LEU A 31 -14.49 -20.34 -32.05
C LEU A 31 -13.45 -20.50 -33.15
N ILE A 32 -12.15 -20.52 -32.83
CA ILE A 32 -11.08 -20.69 -33.82
C ILE A 32 -11.19 -22.06 -34.51
N ILE A 33 -11.45 -23.13 -33.76
CA ILE A 33 -11.59 -24.49 -34.33
C ILE A 33 -12.76 -24.55 -35.30
N ILE A 34 -13.91 -24.01 -34.90
CA ILE A 34 -15.11 -23.95 -35.73
C ILE A 34 -14.84 -23.12 -37.00
N LEU A 35 -14.24 -21.93 -36.84
CA LEU A 35 -13.89 -21.07 -37.98
C LEU A 35 -12.89 -21.73 -38.91
N SER A 36 -11.97 -22.55 -38.40
CA SER A 36 -11.02 -23.30 -39.21
C SER A 36 -11.69 -24.33 -40.12
N ILE A 37 -12.87 -24.84 -39.77
CA ILE A 37 -13.64 -25.79 -40.59
C ILE A 37 -14.46 -25.04 -41.66
N PHE A 38 -15.16 -23.97 -41.26
CA PHE A 38 -16.08 -23.26 -42.16
C PHE A 38 -15.41 -22.19 -43.04
N ALA A 39 -14.38 -21.50 -42.52
CA ALA A 39 -13.70 -20.40 -43.19
C ALA A 39 -12.21 -20.34 -42.78
N PRO A 40 -11.36 -21.23 -43.33
CA PRO A 40 -9.94 -21.31 -42.96
C PRO A 40 -9.17 -19.99 -43.10
N THR A 41 -9.54 -19.15 -44.07
CA THR A 41 -8.92 -17.85 -44.33
C THR A 41 -9.20 -16.82 -43.21
N LEU A 42 -10.41 -16.82 -42.65
CA LEU A 42 -10.75 -15.95 -41.52
C LEU A 42 -10.09 -16.42 -40.23
N ALA A 43 -10.01 -17.75 -40.03
CA ALA A 43 -9.36 -18.35 -38.88
C ALA A 43 -7.87 -17.95 -38.79
N SER A 44 -7.15 -18.01 -39.93
CA SER A 44 -5.74 -17.62 -39.98
C SER A 44 -5.53 -16.12 -39.76
N LEU A 45 -6.38 -15.25 -40.33
CA LEU A 45 -6.33 -13.81 -40.09
C LEU A 45 -6.48 -13.48 -38.59
N ILE A 46 -7.51 -14.05 -37.94
CA ILE A 46 -7.76 -13.86 -36.49
C ILE A 46 -6.58 -14.36 -35.66
N LEU A 47 -6.03 -15.52 -36.00
CA LEU A 47 -4.88 -16.10 -35.30
C LEU A 47 -3.62 -15.22 -35.41
N ILE A 48 -3.35 -14.68 -36.61
CA ILE A 48 -2.21 -13.77 -36.84
C ILE A 48 -2.40 -12.49 -36.04
N THR A 49 -3.57 -11.84 -36.11
CA THR A 49 -3.86 -10.62 -35.34
C THR A 49 -3.76 -10.86 -33.83
N TYR A 50 -4.29 -11.98 -33.33
CA TYR A 50 -4.19 -12.36 -31.92
C TYR A 50 -2.73 -12.54 -31.49
N SER A 51 -1.95 -13.29 -32.27
CA SER A 51 -0.53 -13.53 -32.00
C SER A 51 0.28 -12.23 -32.02
N PHE A 52 0.01 -11.35 -32.99
CA PHE A 52 0.66 -10.04 -33.10
C PHE A 52 0.30 -9.12 -31.92
N MET A 53 -0.96 -9.08 -31.50
CA MET A 53 -1.40 -8.33 -30.32
C MET A 53 -0.66 -8.80 -29.05
N TRP A 54 -0.53 -10.12 -28.86
CA TRP A 54 0.23 -10.67 -27.75
C TRP A 54 1.71 -10.32 -27.83
N LEU A 55 2.32 -10.42 -29.00
CA LEU A 55 3.71 -10.01 -29.22
C LEU A 55 3.94 -8.54 -28.83
N MET A 56 3.05 -7.64 -29.25
CA MET A 56 3.10 -6.22 -28.88
C MET A 56 2.95 -6.03 -27.37
N LYS A 57 1.97 -6.69 -26.75
CA LYS A 57 1.75 -6.63 -25.29
C LYS A 57 2.96 -7.11 -24.49
N TYR A 58 3.56 -8.24 -24.87
CA TYR A 58 4.76 -8.76 -24.21
C TYR A 58 5.96 -7.83 -24.41
N SER A 59 6.15 -7.31 -25.63
CA SER A 59 7.22 -6.34 -25.92
C SER A 59 7.10 -5.09 -25.06
N LEU A 60 5.89 -4.54 -24.91
CA LEU A 60 5.63 -3.41 -24.02
C LEU A 60 5.96 -3.75 -22.57
N ASN A 61 5.51 -4.92 -22.07
CA ASN A 61 5.81 -5.35 -20.70
C ASN A 61 7.32 -5.46 -20.44
N VAL A 62 8.10 -5.98 -21.40
CA VAL A 62 9.56 -6.06 -21.30
C VAL A 62 10.17 -4.65 -21.24
N ILE A 63 9.74 -3.75 -22.12
CA ILE A 63 10.19 -2.34 -22.11
C ILE A 63 9.88 -1.68 -20.77
N TYR A 64 8.64 -1.82 -20.26
CA TYR A 64 8.23 -1.28 -18.96
C TYR A 64 9.01 -1.89 -17.79
N THR A 65 9.32 -3.18 -17.86
CA THR A 65 10.12 -3.85 -16.82
C THR A 65 11.54 -3.30 -16.81
N ILE A 66 12.18 -3.14 -17.98
CA ILE A 66 13.53 -2.60 -18.09
C ILE A 66 13.58 -1.14 -17.62
N THR A 67 12.61 -0.30 -18.04
CA THR A 67 12.57 1.12 -17.64
C THR A 67 12.33 1.27 -16.15
N THR A 68 11.42 0.47 -15.58
CA THR A 68 11.11 0.46 -14.15
C THR A 68 12.30 -0.03 -13.33
N TYR A 69 12.97 -1.10 -13.77
CA TYR A 69 14.19 -1.59 -13.13
C TYR A 69 15.30 -0.54 -13.12
N LYS A 70 15.56 0.10 -14.26
CA LYS A 70 16.55 1.19 -14.35
C LYS A 70 16.18 2.37 -13.45
N ARG A 71 14.89 2.71 -13.35
CA ARG A 71 14.39 3.77 -12.45
C ARG A 71 14.61 3.40 -10.99
N MET A 72 14.24 2.19 -10.59
CA MET A 72 14.43 1.67 -9.24
C MET A 72 15.91 1.69 -8.85
N LYS A 73 16.82 1.22 -9.73
CA LYS A 73 18.27 1.24 -9.48
C LYS A 73 18.83 2.64 -9.27
N ARG A 74 18.30 3.66 -9.93
CA ARG A 74 18.68 5.06 -9.68
C ARG A 74 18.23 5.54 -8.31
N TRP A 75 16.98 5.27 -7.92
CA TRP A 75 16.49 5.62 -6.58
C TRP A 75 17.26 4.89 -5.47
N GLN A 76 17.62 3.63 -5.69
CA GLN A 76 18.44 2.86 -4.75
C GLN A 76 19.86 3.40 -4.61
N SER A 77 20.39 4.09 -5.64
CA SER A 77 21.74 4.68 -5.58
C SER A 77 21.83 5.96 -4.75
N ILE A 78 20.69 6.51 -4.33
CA ILE A 78 20.62 7.70 -3.49
C ILE A 78 20.63 7.24 -2.04
N ASP A 79 21.56 7.78 -1.25
CA ASP A 79 21.57 7.59 0.20
C ASP A 79 20.49 8.46 0.83
N ILE A 80 19.29 7.89 0.95
CA ILE A 80 18.13 8.57 1.51
C ILE A 80 18.34 8.90 2.98
N PHE A 81 19.04 8.04 3.74
CA PHE A 81 19.27 8.27 5.17
C PHE A 81 20.12 9.51 5.39
N ARG A 82 21.22 9.63 4.64
CA ARG A 82 22.04 10.85 4.66
C ARG A 82 21.25 12.09 4.24
N LEU A 83 20.37 11.97 3.25
CA LEU A 83 19.54 13.09 2.82
C LEU A 83 18.56 13.53 3.91
N LEU A 84 17.93 12.58 4.61
CA LEU A 84 17.01 12.86 5.73
C LEU A 84 17.74 13.53 6.89
N GLU A 85 18.94 13.08 7.24
CA GLU A 85 19.79 13.71 8.26
C GLU A 85 20.17 15.16 7.89
N LEU A 86 20.51 15.40 6.62
CA LEU A 86 20.79 16.75 6.13
C LEU A 86 19.55 17.63 6.12
N ILE A 87 18.38 17.11 5.77
CA ILE A 87 17.13 17.89 5.84
C ILE A 87 16.83 18.34 7.28
N GLU A 88 17.20 17.54 8.28
CA GLU A 88 17.04 17.89 9.69
C GLU A 88 18.03 18.98 10.15
N THR A 89 19.29 18.90 9.71
CA THR A 89 20.42 19.70 10.21
C THR A 89 20.75 20.91 9.35
N ASP A 90 20.91 20.74 8.04
CA ASP A 90 21.29 21.76 7.06
C ASP A 90 20.58 21.52 5.72
N PHE A 91 19.45 22.21 5.54
CA PHE A 91 18.64 22.12 4.34
C PHE A 91 19.38 22.57 3.07
N ASP A 92 20.27 23.55 3.17
CA ASP A 92 20.99 24.07 2.00
C ASP A 92 21.97 23.03 1.47
N GLN A 93 22.60 22.24 2.35
CA GLN A 93 23.40 21.10 1.94
C GLN A 93 22.56 20.00 1.29
N ALA A 94 21.40 19.67 1.86
CA ALA A 94 20.47 18.69 1.27
C ALA A 94 20.03 19.13 -0.15
N LYS A 95 19.70 20.41 -0.32
CA LYS A 95 19.34 21.00 -1.60
C LYS A 95 20.46 20.90 -2.62
N LYS A 96 21.71 21.20 -2.24
CA LYS A 96 22.87 21.06 -3.13
C LYS A 96 23.05 19.62 -3.64
N ILE A 97 22.85 18.61 -2.78
CA ILE A 97 22.93 17.20 -3.20
C ILE A 97 21.84 16.88 -4.24
N LEU A 98 20.61 17.35 -4.00
CA LEU A 98 19.52 17.16 -4.95
C LEU A 98 19.80 17.86 -6.29
N GLU A 99 20.34 19.08 -6.28
CA GLU A 99 20.74 19.80 -7.50
C GLU A 99 21.85 19.07 -8.26
N GLN A 100 22.85 18.52 -7.56
CA GLN A 100 23.90 17.69 -8.16
C GLN A 100 23.32 16.43 -8.81
N LEU A 101 22.33 15.79 -8.18
CA LEU A 101 21.63 14.65 -8.74
C LEU A 101 20.81 15.03 -9.98
N ALA A 102 20.10 16.16 -9.95
CA ALA A 102 19.38 16.70 -11.10
C ALA A 102 20.33 16.96 -12.27
N TYR A 103 21.52 17.50 -12.00
CA TYR A 103 22.56 17.71 -13.01
C TYR A 103 23.11 16.39 -13.57
N LYS A 104 23.45 15.43 -12.70
CA LYS A 104 23.93 14.09 -13.10
C LYS A 104 22.96 13.39 -14.06
N TYR A 105 21.66 13.60 -13.87
CA TYR A 105 20.61 13.00 -14.69
C TYR A 105 19.95 13.99 -15.68
N LYS A 106 20.60 15.11 -16.00
CA LYS A 106 20.07 16.16 -16.91
C LYS A 106 19.62 15.62 -18.27
N ASN A 107 20.32 14.62 -18.81
CA ASN A 107 19.98 13.99 -20.09
C ASN A 107 18.72 13.08 -20.03
N LYS A 108 18.08 12.98 -18.87
CA LYS A 108 16.83 12.24 -18.64
C LYS A 108 15.77 13.24 -18.16
N ILE A 109 15.01 13.79 -19.09
CA ILE A 109 14.00 14.84 -18.87
C ILE A 109 13.09 14.51 -17.68
N GLU A 110 12.49 13.31 -17.67
CA GLU A 110 11.61 12.86 -16.58
C GLU A 110 12.27 12.89 -15.19
N TRP A 111 13.58 12.64 -15.11
CA TRP A 111 14.29 12.57 -13.84
C TRP A 111 14.65 13.95 -13.32
N LYS A 112 15.13 14.82 -14.21
CA LYS A 112 15.43 16.21 -13.86
C LYS A 112 14.17 16.91 -13.36
N GLU A 113 13.07 16.84 -14.11
CA GLU A 113 11.80 17.46 -13.72
C GLU A 113 11.27 16.93 -12.38
N ARG A 114 11.42 15.63 -12.11
CA ARG A 114 11.02 15.04 -10.81
C ARG A 114 11.83 15.61 -9.66
N ILE A 115 13.16 15.71 -9.81
CA ILE A 115 14.02 16.25 -8.75
C ILE A 115 13.76 17.75 -8.56
N ASP A 116 13.63 18.51 -9.65
CA ASP A 116 13.30 19.95 -9.59
C ASP A 116 11.96 20.18 -8.88
N ASN A 117 10.95 19.36 -9.18
CA ASN A 117 9.66 19.39 -8.50
C ASN A 117 9.78 19.06 -7.00
N GLN A 118 10.61 18.07 -6.63
CA GLN A 118 10.86 17.75 -5.23
C GLN A 118 11.57 18.89 -4.49
N ILE A 119 12.59 19.51 -5.09
CA ILE A 119 13.27 20.68 -4.54
C ILE A 119 12.28 21.82 -4.32
N ASN A 120 11.40 22.07 -5.29
CA ASN A 120 10.36 23.10 -5.20
C ASN A 120 9.29 22.80 -4.13
N GLN A 121 8.94 21.54 -3.91
CA GLN A 121 8.02 21.16 -2.83
C GLN A 121 8.68 21.30 -1.46
N LEU A 122 9.94 20.85 -1.34
CA LEU A 122 10.71 20.95 -0.12
C LEU A 122 10.91 22.42 0.28
N SER A 123 11.26 23.29 -0.68
CA SER A 123 11.46 24.72 -0.41
C SER A 123 10.17 25.43 0.03
N LYS A 124 9.01 25.04 -0.51
CA LYS A 124 7.70 25.56 -0.08
C LYS A 124 7.32 25.08 1.32
N ASN A 125 7.65 23.84 1.65
CA ASN A 125 7.23 23.20 2.89
C ASN A 125 8.23 23.38 4.04
N LEU A 126 9.37 24.04 3.82
CA LEU A 126 10.40 24.35 4.82
C LEU A 126 9.86 24.94 6.13
N ASN A 127 8.89 25.85 6.03
CA ASN A 127 8.29 26.52 7.19
C ASN A 127 7.09 25.76 7.77
N SER A 128 6.74 24.61 7.19
CA SER A 128 5.65 23.78 7.69
C SER A 128 6.10 22.95 8.88
N LYS A 129 5.14 22.59 9.76
CA LYS A 129 5.39 21.68 10.88
C LYS A 129 5.99 20.33 10.45
N PHE A 130 5.74 19.92 9.21
CA PHE A 130 6.14 18.63 8.62
C PHE A 130 7.44 18.70 7.81
N ALA A 131 8.16 19.83 7.84
CA ALA A 131 9.41 20.00 7.09
C ALA A 131 10.52 19.06 7.57
N LYS A 132 10.53 18.80 8.88
CA LYS A 132 11.57 18.05 9.57
C LYS A 132 11.16 16.58 9.77
N PRO A 133 11.99 15.61 9.35
CA PRO A 133 11.73 14.20 9.62
C PRO A 133 11.48 13.88 11.10
N SER A 134 12.11 14.61 12.02
CA SER A 134 11.92 14.44 13.47
C SER A 134 10.49 14.77 13.96
N ASN A 135 9.73 15.55 13.20
CA ASN A 135 8.36 15.93 13.54
C ASN A 135 7.29 15.00 12.94
N VAL A 136 7.69 14.01 12.14
CA VAL A 136 6.76 13.12 11.46
C VAL A 136 6.35 12.00 12.40
N PHE A 137 5.04 11.80 12.55
CA PHE A 137 4.50 10.67 13.29
C PHE A 137 4.18 9.53 12.31
N HIS A 138 4.74 8.35 12.55
CA HIS A 138 4.54 7.16 11.71
C HIS A 138 3.50 6.24 12.33
N ILE A 139 2.50 5.87 11.54
CA ILE A 139 1.50 4.88 11.93
C ILE A 139 1.71 3.62 11.08
N CYS A 140 2.18 2.55 11.71
CA CYS A 140 2.42 1.25 11.08
C CYS A 140 1.25 0.32 11.36
N ASN A 141 0.43 0.01 10.35
CA ASN A 141 -0.70 -0.90 10.51
C ASN A 141 -0.37 -2.30 9.97
N PHE A 142 -0.34 -3.31 10.84
CA PHE A 142 -0.20 -4.72 10.52
C PHE A 142 -1.58 -5.38 10.53
N ALA A 143 -2.11 -5.71 9.35
CA ALA A 143 -3.30 -6.53 9.22
C ALA A 143 -2.92 -8.00 9.13
N ILE A 144 -3.04 -8.73 10.25
CA ILE A 144 -2.59 -10.12 10.35
C ILE A 144 -3.73 -11.04 9.95
N TYR A 145 -3.42 -11.94 9.01
CA TYR A 145 -4.30 -13.05 8.64
C TYR A 145 -3.77 -14.38 9.18
N ASN A 146 -3.09 -15.19 8.38
CA ASN A 146 -2.59 -16.50 8.77
C ASN A 146 -1.06 -16.55 8.96
N GLU A 147 -0.43 -15.38 9.13
CA GLU A 147 1.02 -15.27 9.29
C GLU A 147 1.44 -15.76 10.66
N SER A 148 2.51 -16.55 10.77
CA SER A 148 2.96 -17.02 12.08
C SER A 148 3.31 -15.83 12.99
N ALA A 149 3.02 -15.95 14.30
CA ALA A 149 3.31 -14.87 15.24
C ALA A 149 4.80 -14.48 15.29
N LYS A 150 5.70 -15.41 14.92
CA LYS A 150 7.13 -15.14 14.73
C LYS A 150 7.42 -14.10 13.63
N VAL A 151 6.67 -14.12 12.53
CA VAL A 151 6.83 -13.14 11.44
C VAL A 151 6.45 -11.73 11.91
N LEU A 152 5.38 -11.62 12.70
CA LEU A 152 5.03 -10.34 13.33
C LEU A 152 6.13 -9.89 14.28
N GLN A 153 6.61 -10.79 15.15
CA GLN A 153 7.69 -10.48 16.09
C GLN A 153 8.95 -9.97 15.38
N GLU A 154 9.38 -10.64 14.30
CA GLU A 154 10.53 -10.20 13.50
C GLU A 154 10.27 -8.83 12.84
N SER A 155 9.04 -8.58 12.39
CA SER A 155 8.65 -7.29 11.81
C SER A 155 8.67 -6.16 12.83
N LEU A 156 8.16 -6.41 14.04
CA LEU A 156 8.20 -5.48 15.17
C LEU A 156 9.64 -5.23 15.62
N GLN A 157 10.47 -6.27 15.69
CA GLN A 157 11.88 -6.17 16.04
C GLN A 157 12.63 -5.28 15.05
N ARG A 158 12.34 -5.38 13.74
CA ARG A 158 12.93 -4.49 12.73
C ARG A 158 12.52 -3.03 12.87
N ILE A 159 11.32 -2.76 13.39
CA ILE A 159 10.90 -1.39 13.72
C ILE A 159 11.69 -0.89 14.92
N TYR A 160 11.87 -1.71 15.95
CA TYR A 160 12.67 -1.37 17.13
C TYR A 160 14.14 -1.10 16.79
N GLU A 161 14.72 -1.90 15.90
CA GLU A 161 16.09 -1.75 15.40
C GLU A 161 16.24 -0.62 14.37
N CYS A 162 15.15 0.04 13.98
CA CYS A 162 15.23 1.20 13.12
C CYS A 162 15.86 2.36 13.88
N ASN A 163 16.82 3.06 13.28
CA ASN A 163 17.45 4.27 13.84
C ASN A 163 16.51 5.50 13.85
N TYR A 164 15.21 5.29 14.02
CA TYR A 164 14.20 6.34 14.07
C TYR A 164 13.68 6.51 15.52
N ASN A 165 13.19 7.69 15.86
CA ASN A 165 12.65 7.94 17.20
C ASN A 165 11.35 7.14 17.41
N LEU A 166 11.41 6.08 18.21
CA LEU A 166 10.27 5.21 18.51
C LEU A 166 9.10 5.92 19.19
N SER A 167 9.35 7.06 19.86
CA SER A 167 8.29 7.89 20.46
C SER A 167 7.32 8.45 19.41
N ASN A 168 7.76 8.53 18.15
CA ASN A 168 6.96 9.00 17.02
C ASN A 168 6.37 7.86 16.19
N VAL A 169 6.41 6.61 16.67
CA VAL A 169 5.92 5.45 15.95
C VAL A 169 4.76 4.81 16.72
N LEU A 170 3.57 4.80 16.10
CA LEU A 170 2.42 4.04 16.57
C LEU A 170 2.26 2.78 15.72
N VAL A 171 2.32 1.62 16.35
CA VAL A 171 2.05 0.35 15.69
C VAL A 171 0.63 -0.10 16.03
N ILE A 172 -0.17 -0.34 15.00
CA ILE A 172 -1.52 -0.89 15.11
C ILE A 172 -1.47 -2.31 14.57
N VAL A 173 -1.87 -3.28 15.39
CA VAL A 173 -1.98 -4.68 14.97
C VAL A 173 -3.46 -5.04 14.91
N SER A 174 -3.95 -5.27 13.69
CA SER A 174 -5.33 -5.67 13.42
C SER A 174 -5.39 -7.20 13.29
N GLN A 175 -6.20 -7.85 14.13
CA GLN A 175 -6.43 -9.30 14.13
C GLN A 175 -7.82 -9.60 13.56
N GLU A 176 -7.94 -10.64 12.74
CA GLU A 176 -9.26 -11.13 12.29
C GLU A 176 -9.82 -12.18 13.27
N GLU A 177 -11.10 -12.08 13.62
CA GLU A 177 -11.81 -13.07 14.45
C GLU A 177 -11.79 -14.48 13.86
N ARG A 178 -11.63 -14.58 12.53
CA ARG A 178 -11.69 -15.85 11.78
C ARG A 178 -10.53 -16.80 12.03
N ILE A 179 -9.41 -16.30 12.53
CA ILE A 179 -8.19 -17.09 12.73
C ILE A 179 -8.29 -17.96 13.99
N GLY A 180 -9.23 -17.62 14.87
CA GLY A 180 -9.48 -18.32 16.12
C GLY A 180 -8.84 -17.64 17.32
N GLU A 181 -9.54 -17.71 18.45
CA GLU A 181 -9.19 -16.98 19.67
C GLU A 181 -7.84 -17.42 20.26
N GLU A 182 -7.48 -18.69 20.10
CA GLU A 182 -6.19 -19.23 20.54
C GLU A 182 -5.01 -18.53 19.83
N PHE A 183 -5.12 -18.33 18.53
CA PHE A 183 -4.09 -17.67 17.72
C PHE A 183 -3.98 -16.18 18.07
N ASN A 184 -5.13 -15.51 18.20
CA ASN A 184 -5.19 -14.11 18.61
C ASN A 184 -4.60 -13.91 20.02
N CYS A 185 -4.88 -14.83 20.94
CA CYS A 185 -4.29 -14.87 22.28
C CYS A 185 -2.76 -15.05 22.20
N ASN A 186 -2.26 -15.93 21.34
CA ASN A 186 -0.83 -16.14 21.16
C ASN A 186 -0.12 -14.88 20.65
N ILE A 187 -0.70 -14.18 19.67
CA ILE A 187 -0.14 -12.90 19.19
C ILE A 187 -0.15 -11.86 20.32
N ARG A 188 -1.24 -11.73 21.08
CA ARG A 188 -1.30 -10.80 22.20
C ARG A 188 -0.23 -11.09 23.26
N LYS A 189 0.00 -12.36 23.57
CA LYS A 189 1.08 -12.79 24.47
C LYS A 189 2.46 -12.37 23.97
N ILE A 190 2.77 -12.67 22.70
CA ILE A 190 4.05 -12.31 22.10
C ILE A 190 4.27 -10.79 22.08
N ILE A 191 3.22 -10.02 21.79
CA ILE A 191 3.30 -8.56 21.82
C ILE A 191 3.50 -8.07 23.27
N SER A 192 2.78 -8.63 24.25
CA SER A 192 2.96 -8.26 25.66
C SER A 192 4.33 -8.65 26.23
N ASP A 193 4.95 -9.70 25.68
CA ASP A 193 6.30 -10.13 26.08
C ASP A 193 7.39 -9.16 25.60
N LEU A 194 7.09 -8.31 24.62
CA LEU A 194 8.01 -7.26 24.15
C LEU A 194 8.10 -6.13 25.18
N ARG A 195 9.12 -6.20 26.05
CA ARG A 195 9.39 -5.26 27.15
C ARG A 195 9.61 -3.80 26.73
N TRP A 196 9.80 -3.54 25.43
CA TRP A 196 10.05 -2.21 24.88
C TRP A 196 8.78 -1.58 24.27
N THR A 197 7.61 -2.22 24.39
CA THR A 197 6.33 -1.69 23.89
C THR A 197 5.38 -1.36 25.03
N GLN A 198 4.62 -0.27 24.88
CA GLN A 198 3.42 0.00 25.68
C GLN A 198 2.23 -0.53 24.91
N THR A 199 1.58 -1.56 25.43
CA THR A 199 0.51 -2.27 24.71
C THR A 199 -0.84 -1.89 25.29
N HIS A 200 -1.72 -1.39 24.43
CA HIS A 200 -3.11 -1.17 24.76
C HIS A 200 -3.96 -2.10 23.91
N ASN A 201 -4.59 -3.07 24.56
CA ASN A 201 -5.51 -3.98 23.90
C ASN A 201 -6.90 -3.35 23.88
N ILE A 202 -7.45 -3.19 22.68
CA ILE A 202 -8.81 -2.74 22.49
C ILE A 202 -9.61 -3.97 22.09
N ASN A 203 -10.39 -4.49 23.04
CA ASN A 203 -11.25 -5.64 22.80
C ASN A 203 -12.46 -5.18 22.00
N GLU A 204 -12.59 -5.73 20.81
CA GLU A 204 -13.82 -5.78 20.00
C GLU A 204 -14.51 -4.43 19.81
N ILE A 205 -14.09 -3.72 18.76
CA ILE A 205 -14.95 -2.67 18.21
C ILE A 205 -15.95 -3.36 17.31
N ASP A 206 -17.13 -3.71 17.83
CA ASP A 206 -18.23 -4.18 16.99
C ASP A 206 -18.47 -3.10 15.93
N HIS A 207 -18.34 -3.50 14.66
CA HIS A 207 -18.35 -2.59 13.52
C HIS A 207 -19.67 -1.79 13.43
N LYS A 208 -20.72 -2.24 14.15
CA LYS A 208 -22.02 -1.57 14.30
C LYS A 208 -22.02 -0.43 15.33
N ASP A 209 -21.21 -0.48 16.37
CA ASP A 209 -21.25 0.51 17.46
C ASP A 209 -20.55 1.82 17.10
N VAL A 210 -19.52 1.77 16.25
CA VAL A 210 -18.83 2.99 15.76
C VAL A 210 -19.69 3.83 14.84
N LEU A 211 -20.62 3.21 14.09
CA LEU A 211 -21.54 3.96 13.23
C LEU A 211 -22.62 4.69 14.05
N ASN A 212 -22.99 4.20 15.22
CA ASN A 212 -24.12 4.74 15.97
C ASN A 212 -23.74 5.79 17.02
N LYS A 213 -22.48 5.85 17.47
CA LYS A 213 -22.10 6.76 18.57
C LYS A 213 -21.69 8.18 18.16
N ASP A 214 -21.22 8.45 16.94
CA ASP A 214 -20.67 9.78 16.61
C ASP A 214 -21.11 10.41 15.27
N LEU A 215 -22.14 9.88 14.59
CA LEU A 215 -22.58 10.42 13.29
C LEU A 215 -23.45 11.70 13.34
N LYS A 216 -23.58 12.38 14.49
CA LYS A 216 -24.41 13.61 14.57
C LYS A 216 -23.71 14.92 14.17
N THR A 217 -22.40 14.95 13.90
CA THR A 217 -21.69 16.25 13.79
C THR A 217 -20.85 16.53 12.55
N TYR A 218 -20.68 15.61 11.58
CA TYR A 218 -19.86 15.94 10.40
C TYR A 218 -20.49 15.52 9.07
N ASN A 219 -21.32 16.41 8.54
CA ASN A 219 -21.75 16.42 7.14
C ASN A 219 -20.63 16.98 6.27
N THR A 220 -19.94 16.14 5.48
CA THR A 220 -19.56 16.46 4.09
C THR A 220 -19.18 15.18 3.31
N PRO A 221 -19.43 15.12 1.99
CA PRO A 221 -19.40 13.89 1.23
C PRO A 221 -18.12 13.76 0.41
N THR A 222 -17.30 12.76 0.71
CA THR A 222 -16.38 12.19 -0.27
C THR A 222 -16.40 10.67 -0.17
N GLN A 223 -16.77 10.04 -1.28
CA GLN A 223 -16.80 8.61 -1.50
C GLN A 223 -15.36 8.09 -1.68
N PHE A 224 -14.69 7.80 -0.57
CA PHE A 224 -13.48 7.00 -0.58
C PHE A 224 -13.68 5.86 0.41
N SER A 225 -13.45 4.62 -0.04
CA SER A 225 -13.46 3.34 0.70
C SER A 225 -13.42 3.50 2.23
N LYS A 226 -14.61 3.64 2.83
CA LYS A 226 -14.81 4.43 4.06
C LYS A 226 -14.78 3.63 5.38
N LYS A 227 -14.34 2.36 5.37
CA LYS A 227 -14.48 1.47 6.55
C LYS A 227 -13.23 1.29 7.40
N SER A 228 -12.05 1.06 6.82
CA SER A 228 -10.83 0.79 7.58
C SER A 228 -10.09 2.06 8.00
N THR A 229 -10.06 3.08 7.15
CA THR A 229 -9.39 4.36 7.41
C THR A 229 -10.13 5.22 8.45
N PHE A 230 -11.45 5.10 8.52
CA PHE A 230 -12.27 5.86 9.47
C PHE A 230 -12.13 5.34 10.91
N LEU A 231 -12.02 4.01 11.08
CA LEU A 231 -11.75 3.38 12.37
C LEU A 231 -10.36 3.76 12.88
N ALA A 232 -9.34 3.71 11.99
CA ALA A 232 -7.99 4.13 12.31
C ALA A 232 -7.95 5.60 12.73
N ALA A 233 -8.62 6.51 12.01
CA ALA A 233 -8.62 7.94 12.34
C ALA A 233 -9.22 8.25 13.72
N ASN A 234 -10.33 7.59 14.10
CA ASN A 234 -10.95 7.77 15.42
C ASN A 234 -10.14 7.11 16.54
N LEU A 235 -9.52 5.94 16.28
CA LEU A 235 -8.60 5.30 17.21
C LEU A 235 -7.36 6.18 17.44
N ILE A 236 -6.82 6.79 16.38
CA ILE A 236 -5.68 7.70 16.42
C ILE A 236 -6.04 8.97 17.21
N LEU A 237 -7.22 9.55 16.99
CA LEU A 237 -7.71 10.71 17.76
C LEU A 237 -7.90 10.38 19.25
N TYR A 238 -8.42 9.20 19.57
CA TYR A 238 -8.58 8.72 20.94
C TYR A 238 -7.22 8.48 21.63
N LEU A 239 -6.28 7.84 20.93
CA LEU A 239 -4.94 7.57 21.46
C LEU A 239 -4.09 8.85 21.59
N LEU A 240 -4.21 9.79 20.66
CA LEU A 240 -3.55 11.10 20.76
C LEU A 240 -4.09 11.96 21.91
N ASN A 241 -5.39 11.85 22.23
CA ASN A 241 -5.97 12.53 23.40
C ASN A 241 -5.51 11.93 24.73
N ILE A 242 -5.20 10.63 24.79
CA ILE A 242 -4.64 9.97 25.99
C ILE A 242 -3.18 10.38 26.24
N GLN A 243 -2.39 10.63 25.19
CA GLN A 243 -1.00 11.08 25.33
C GLN A 243 -0.86 12.57 25.70
N MET A 244 -1.91 13.37 25.56
CA MET A 244 -1.92 14.82 25.79
C MET A 244 -2.58 15.25 27.11
N GLY A 245 -3.03 14.30 27.94
CA GLY A 245 -3.54 14.54 29.30
C GLY A 245 -2.62 13.94 30.35
#